data_AF-A0A350Y6E7-F1
#
_entry.id   AF-A0A350Y6E7-F1
#
_cell.length_a   1.000
_cell.length_b   1.000
_cell.length_c   1.000
_cell.angle_alpha   90.00
_cell.angle_beta   90.00
_cell.angle_gamma   90.00
#
_symmetry.space_group_name_H-M   'P 1'
#
loop_
_entity.id
_entity.type
_entity.pdbx_description
1 polymer ?
#
loop_
_entity_poly.entity_id
_entity_poly.type
_entity_poly.pdbx_seq_one_letter_code
_entity_poly.pdbx_strand_id
1 'polypeptide(L)'
;MKLKLNNWSTRLLYLLLATDFIFISLHILYKATDFISDPLFSLEQDLGYAEVFQYIKEYWIALCLGLLAATNRSLVYLSWSLLFLYLLVDDSLQIHETWGESLSQHLSLSPMFNLRMQDFGELIVSSSIGLFFLILIGTSYKFSDRLSRKSSKYLIGMLLSLALFGIAIDLVHVAFRSFPMSSLLGLLEDGGEHGVMSVIAWFVFLLPEALQSKNSVFPSMSWKDHSHEDLKSGIKRIPESQKQS
;
A
#
# COMPACT_ATOMS: atom_id res chain seq x y z
N MET A 1 -10.88 -3.71 24.88
CA MET A 1 -9.67 -3.39 24.08
C MET A 1 -9.66 -1.88 23.85
N LYS A 2 -8.86 -1.10 24.60
CA LYS A 2 -8.77 0.37 24.42
C LYS A 2 -7.76 0.65 23.30
N LEU A 3 -8.27 0.98 22.11
CA LEU A 3 -7.44 1.40 20.98
C LEU A 3 -6.67 2.67 21.39
N LYS A 4 -5.34 2.59 21.45
CA LYS A 4 -4.47 3.75 21.69
C LYS A 4 -4.43 4.59 20.39
N LEU A 5 -5.36 5.54 20.28
CA LEU A 5 -5.56 6.49 19.16
C LEU A 5 -4.41 7.51 18.94
N ASN A 6 -3.21 7.26 19.46
CA ASN A 6 -2.18 8.30 19.55
C ASN A 6 -1.19 8.35 18.38
N ASN A 7 -1.25 7.39 17.45
CA ASN A 7 -0.39 7.38 16.26
C ASN A 7 -1.12 8.03 15.09
N TRP A 8 -0.46 8.97 14.40
CA TRP A 8 -1.02 9.70 13.26
C TRP A 8 -1.47 8.77 12.14
N SER A 9 -0.68 7.72 11.87
CA SER A 9 -1.03 6.63 10.96
C SER A 9 -2.38 5.99 11.31
N THR A 10 -2.63 5.65 12.57
CA THR A 10 -3.92 5.06 12.99
C THR A 10 -5.10 6.02 12.81
N ARG A 11 -4.90 7.32 13.05
CA ARG A 11 -5.95 8.33 12.78
C ARG A 11 -6.27 8.42 11.30
N LEU A 12 -5.24 8.37 10.44
CA LEU A 12 -5.41 8.31 8.99
C LEU A 12 -6.23 7.09 8.59
N LEU A 13 -5.94 5.90 9.13
CA LEU A 13 -6.72 4.70 8.82
C LEU A 13 -8.22 4.89 9.13
N TYR A 14 -8.56 5.45 10.29
CA TYR A 14 -9.96 5.69 10.63
C TYR A 14 -10.63 6.69 9.71
N LEU A 15 -9.91 7.73 9.28
CA LEU A 15 -10.44 8.68 8.30
C LEU A 15 -10.68 7.99 6.96
N LEU A 16 -9.71 7.21 6.45
CA LEU A 16 -9.84 6.50 5.18
C LEU A 16 -11.02 5.52 5.20
N LEU A 17 -11.12 4.67 6.24
CA LEU A 17 -12.22 3.71 6.39
C LEU A 17 -13.58 4.38 6.61
N ALA A 18 -13.63 5.50 7.33
CA ALA A 18 -14.86 6.26 7.48
C ALA A 18 -15.33 6.83 6.14
N THR A 19 -14.39 7.33 5.31
CA THR A 19 -14.69 7.80 3.96
C THR A 19 -15.16 6.66 3.05
N ASP A 20 -14.50 5.49 3.08
CA ASP A 20 -14.94 4.31 2.33
C ASP A 20 -16.36 3.90 2.76
N PHE A 21 -16.65 3.89 4.06
CA PHE A 21 -17.99 3.59 4.57
C PHE A 21 -19.05 4.61 4.11
N ILE A 22 -18.68 5.89 4.00
CA ILE A 22 -19.56 6.93 3.45
C ILE A 22 -19.86 6.63 1.98
N PHE A 23 -18.86 6.29 1.15
CA PHE A 23 -19.09 5.94 -0.26
C PHE A 23 -19.97 4.69 -0.42
N ILE A 24 -19.72 3.65 0.37
CA ILE A 24 -20.58 2.44 0.41
C ILE A 24 -22.02 2.83 0.77
N SER A 25 -22.21 3.68 1.78
CA SER A 25 -23.54 4.13 2.21
C SER A 25 -24.24 4.97 1.14
N LEU A 26 -23.50 5.84 0.45
CA LEU A 26 -24.02 6.68 -0.64
C LEU A 26 -24.42 5.82 -1.84
N HIS A 27 -23.63 4.81 -2.20
CA HIS A 27 -23.99 3.86 -3.26
C HIS A 27 -25.27 3.09 -2.92
N ILE A 28 -25.41 2.61 -1.67
CA ILE A 28 -26.65 1.95 -1.23
C ILE A 28 -27.84 2.91 -1.34
N LEU A 29 -27.68 4.17 -0.93
CA LEU A 29 -28.75 5.16 -1.03
C LEU A 29 -29.11 5.48 -2.48
N TYR A 30 -28.11 5.59 -3.36
CA TYR A 30 -28.27 5.78 -4.81
C TYR A 30 -29.03 4.61 -5.46
N LYS A 31 -28.73 3.36 -5.10
CA LYS A 31 -29.44 2.19 -5.65
C LYS A 31 -30.83 1.97 -5.04
N ALA A 32 -31.04 2.35 -3.77
CA ALA A 32 -32.26 2.04 -3.03
C ALA A 32 -33.31 3.15 -3.04
N THR A 33 -32.94 4.39 -3.39
CA THR A 33 -33.83 5.56 -3.31
C THR A 33 -33.62 6.51 -4.48
N ASP A 34 -34.66 7.24 -4.86
CA ASP A 34 -34.56 8.30 -5.88
C ASP A 34 -33.95 9.61 -5.34
N PHE A 35 -33.51 9.64 -4.09
CA PHE A 35 -32.99 10.87 -3.45
C PHE A 35 -31.65 11.31 -4.01
N ILE A 36 -30.81 10.36 -4.43
CA ILE A 36 -29.57 10.60 -5.15
C ILE A 36 -29.74 9.94 -6.51
N SER A 37 -29.69 10.73 -7.57
CA SER A 37 -29.84 10.23 -8.95
C SER A 37 -28.58 10.40 -9.79
N ASP A 38 -27.57 11.11 -9.26
CA ASP A 38 -26.31 11.32 -9.96
C ASP A 38 -25.45 10.04 -9.88
N PRO A 39 -25.11 9.43 -11.03
CA PRO A 39 -24.34 8.18 -11.07
C PRO A 39 -22.95 8.29 -10.46
N LEU A 40 -22.38 9.50 -10.32
CA LEU A 40 -21.07 9.72 -9.71
C LEU A 40 -20.99 9.28 -8.23
N PHE A 41 -22.13 9.06 -7.57
CA PHE A 41 -22.22 8.50 -6.22
C PHE A 41 -22.26 6.97 -6.17
N SER A 42 -22.34 6.31 -7.32
CA SER A 42 -22.20 4.86 -7.39
C SER A 42 -20.73 4.47 -7.15
N LEU A 43 -20.54 3.41 -6.37
CA LEU A 43 -19.24 2.77 -6.17
C LEU A 43 -18.69 2.17 -7.47
N GLU A 44 -19.58 1.56 -8.27
CA GLU A 44 -19.28 0.90 -9.56
C GLU A 44 -19.07 1.87 -10.75
N GLN A 45 -19.04 3.19 -10.53
CA GLN A 45 -19.01 4.16 -11.61
C GLN A 45 -17.56 4.60 -11.90
N ASP A 46 -17.10 4.31 -13.12
CA ASP A 46 -15.85 4.85 -13.66
C ASP A 46 -15.82 6.38 -13.56
N LEU A 47 -14.68 6.91 -13.12
CA LEU A 47 -14.42 8.31 -12.82
C LEU A 47 -15.38 8.91 -11.76
N GLY A 48 -16.07 8.05 -11.00
CA GLY A 48 -16.92 8.42 -9.88
C GLY A 48 -16.13 8.93 -8.68
N TYR A 49 -16.84 9.50 -7.69
CA TYR A 49 -16.17 10.09 -6.53
C TYR A 49 -15.39 9.06 -5.68
N ALA A 50 -15.89 7.83 -5.62
CA ALA A 50 -15.24 6.75 -4.91
C ALA A 50 -13.94 6.33 -5.62
N GLU A 51 -14.00 6.09 -6.92
CA GLU A 51 -12.83 5.71 -7.72
C GLU A 51 -11.73 6.78 -7.68
N VAL A 52 -12.09 8.07 -7.82
CA VAL A 52 -11.12 9.17 -7.66
C VAL A 52 -10.47 9.17 -6.27
N PHE A 53 -11.22 8.78 -5.24
CA PHE A 53 -10.65 8.62 -3.89
C PHE A 53 -9.68 7.43 -3.81
N GLN A 54 -9.93 6.34 -4.55
CA GLN A 54 -8.97 5.24 -4.71
C GLN A 54 -7.68 5.71 -5.39
N TYR A 55 -7.76 6.50 -6.47
CA TYR A 55 -6.59 7.09 -7.13
C TYR A 55 -5.73 7.94 -6.19
N ILE A 56 -6.37 8.72 -5.32
CA ILE A 56 -5.66 9.52 -4.31
C ILE A 56 -4.90 8.59 -3.34
N LYS A 57 -5.52 7.48 -2.90
CA LYS A 57 -4.86 6.50 -2.01
C LYS A 57 -3.64 5.89 -2.71
N GLU A 58 -3.77 5.46 -3.95
CA GLU A 58 -2.67 4.88 -4.74
C GLU A 58 -1.53 5.86 -5.00
N TYR A 59 -1.86 7.10 -5.37
CA TYR A 59 -0.88 8.17 -5.53
C TYR A 59 -0.03 8.33 -4.26
N TRP A 60 -0.67 8.42 -3.09
CA TRP A 60 0.05 8.58 -1.84
C TRP A 60 0.85 7.33 -1.45
N ILE A 61 0.33 6.13 -1.73
CA ILE A 61 1.07 4.88 -1.54
C ILE A 61 2.34 4.88 -2.39
N ALA A 62 2.21 5.14 -3.70
CA ALA A 62 3.32 5.16 -4.65
C ALA A 62 4.38 6.20 -4.24
N LEU A 63 3.93 7.42 -3.88
CA LEU A 63 4.81 8.51 -3.45
C LEU A 63 5.55 8.16 -2.16
N CYS A 64 4.85 7.70 -1.12
CA CYS A 64 5.47 7.35 0.16
C CYS A 64 6.48 6.20 0.03
N LEU A 65 6.16 5.17 -0.76
CA LEU A 65 7.10 4.08 -1.06
C LEU A 65 8.30 4.58 -1.87
N GLY A 66 8.10 5.49 -2.82
CA GLY A 66 9.18 6.13 -3.58
C GLY A 66 10.12 6.95 -2.69
N LEU A 67 9.56 7.72 -1.76
CA LEU A 67 10.33 8.46 -0.75
C LEU A 67 11.10 7.50 0.18
N LEU A 68 10.48 6.40 0.61
CA LEU A 68 11.16 5.35 1.39
C LEU A 68 12.28 4.68 0.61
N ALA A 69 12.09 4.46 -0.69
CA ALA A 69 13.10 3.92 -1.59
C ALA A 69 14.30 4.87 -1.70
N ALA A 70 14.06 6.16 -1.90
CA ALA A 70 15.11 7.17 -2.01
C ALA A 70 15.89 7.34 -0.70
N THR A 71 15.17 7.45 0.43
CA THR A 71 15.77 7.67 1.75
C THR A 71 16.57 6.46 2.26
N ASN A 72 16.08 5.25 2.01
CA ASN A 72 16.72 4.02 2.49
C ASN A 72 17.59 3.33 1.41
N ARG A 73 17.66 3.89 0.20
CA ARG A 73 18.29 3.26 -0.98
C ARG A 73 17.80 1.83 -1.21
N SER A 74 16.50 1.63 -1.04
CA SER A 74 15.86 0.31 -1.01
C SER A 74 15.18 0.01 -2.34
N LEU A 75 15.76 -0.92 -3.10
CA LEU A 75 15.19 -1.33 -4.39
C LEU A 75 13.83 -2.01 -4.23
N VAL A 76 13.55 -2.68 -3.11
CA VAL A 76 12.23 -3.31 -2.91
C VAL A 76 11.13 -2.28 -2.72
N TYR A 77 11.40 -1.17 -2.02
CA TYR A 77 10.43 -0.09 -1.93
C TYR A 77 10.26 0.63 -3.27
N LEU A 78 11.32 0.72 -4.08
CA LEU A 78 11.19 1.23 -5.45
C LEU A 78 10.31 0.31 -6.31
N SER A 79 10.50 -1.01 -6.24
CA SER A 79 9.67 -1.98 -6.97
C SER A 79 8.19 -1.85 -6.57
N TRP A 80 7.89 -1.72 -5.27
CA TRP A 80 6.53 -1.50 -4.80
C TRP A 80 5.96 -0.14 -5.23
N SER A 81 6.76 0.93 -5.18
CA SER A 81 6.36 2.26 -5.66
C SER A 81 5.97 2.22 -7.13
N LEU A 82 6.76 1.53 -7.97
CA LEU A 82 6.47 1.38 -9.39
C LEU A 82 5.22 0.52 -9.64
N LEU A 83 4.97 -0.51 -8.84
CA LEU A 83 3.73 -1.30 -8.93
C LEU A 83 2.50 -0.43 -8.64
N PHE A 84 2.48 0.31 -7.53
CA PHE A 84 1.34 1.16 -7.19
C PHE A 84 1.19 2.37 -8.14
N LEU A 85 2.30 2.87 -8.69
CA LEU A 85 2.24 3.85 -9.76
C LEU A 85 1.63 3.25 -11.03
N TYR A 86 1.97 2.00 -11.35
CA TYR A 86 1.34 1.28 -12.46
C TYR A 86 -0.16 1.13 -12.22
N LEU A 87 -0.59 0.64 -11.04
CA LEU A 87 -2.03 0.48 -10.72
C LEU A 87 -2.79 1.81 -10.91
N LEU A 88 -2.25 2.91 -10.38
CA LEU A 88 -2.85 4.24 -10.59
C LEU A 88 -2.99 4.62 -12.06
N VAL A 89 -1.97 4.35 -12.87
CA VAL A 89 -1.98 4.66 -14.30
C VAL A 89 -2.91 3.71 -15.07
N ASP A 90 -2.95 2.45 -14.65
CA ASP A 90 -3.79 1.40 -15.22
C ASP A 90 -5.26 1.72 -15.00
N ASP A 91 -5.67 2.02 -13.77
CA ASP A 91 -7.06 2.31 -13.43
C ASP A 91 -7.50 3.64 -14.05
N SER A 92 -6.70 4.71 -13.92
CA SER A 92 -7.07 6.03 -14.46
C SER A 92 -7.11 6.12 -15.99
N LEU A 93 -6.43 5.21 -16.70
CA LEU A 93 -6.42 5.14 -18.16
C LEU A 93 -7.11 3.87 -18.70
N GLN A 94 -7.68 3.03 -17.83
CA GLN A 94 -8.30 1.76 -18.15
C GLN A 94 -7.44 0.90 -19.10
N ILE A 95 -6.14 0.77 -18.78
CA ILE A 95 -5.18 0.06 -19.65
C ILE A 95 -5.52 -1.43 -19.70
N HIS A 96 -5.81 -2.07 -18.56
CA HIS A 96 -6.19 -3.48 -18.51
C HIS A 96 -7.46 -3.77 -19.32
N GLU A 97 -8.43 -2.85 -19.36
CA GLU A 97 -9.62 -2.98 -20.21
C GLU A 97 -9.28 -2.85 -21.70
N THR A 98 -8.60 -1.78 -22.08
CA THR A 98 -8.28 -1.48 -23.48
C THR A 98 -7.38 -2.56 -24.09
N TRP A 99 -6.37 -3.00 -23.34
CA TRP A 99 -5.46 -4.05 -23.78
C TRP A 99 -6.09 -5.42 -23.65
N GLY A 100 -6.95 -5.64 -22.65
CA GLY A 100 -7.71 -6.87 -22.48
C GLY A 100 -8.66 -7.11 -23.65
N GLU A 101 -9.42 -6.09 -24.05
CA GLU A 101 -10.28 -6.15 -25.23
C GLU A 101 -9.46 -6.48 -26.49
N SER A 102 -8.39 -5.70 -26.74
CA SER A 102 -7.51 -5.92 -27.90
C SER A 102 -6.94 -7.34 -27.92
N LEU A 103 -6.40 -7.82 -26.80
CA LEU A 103 -5.81 -9.16 -26.71
C LEU A 103 -6.85 -10.26 -26.90
N SER A 104 -8.06 -10.08 -26.35
CA SER A 104 -9.15 -11.06 -26.50
C SER A 104 -9.55 -11.26 -27.96
N GLN A 105 -9.57 -10.18 -28.75
CA GLN A 105 -9.85 -10.20 -30.18
C GLN A 105 -8.71 -10.87 -30.96
N HIS A 106 -7.45 -10.55 -30.67
CA HIS A 106 -6.28 -11.14 -31.35
C HIS A 106 -6.13 -12.65 -31.09
N LEU A 107 -6.41 -13.09 -29.86
CA LEU A 107 -6.35 -14.50 -29.50
C LEU A 107 -7.62 -15.28 -29.86
N SER A 108 -8.65 -14.60 -30.38
CA SER A 108 -9.96 -15.19 -30.70
C SER A 108 -10.53 -16.00 -29.53
N LEU A 109 -10.44 -15.42 -28.32
CA LEU A 109 -10.99 -16.05 -27.11
C LEU A 109 -12.49 -16.26 -27.29
N SER A 110 -13.04 -17.30 -26.66
CA SER A 110 -14.47 -17.59 -26.71
C SER A 110 -15.12 -17.33 -25.36
N PRO A 111 -16.34 -16.76 -25.32
CA PRO A 111 -17.04 -16.56 -24.07
C PRO A 111 -17.36 -17.92 -23.43
N MET A 112 -17.16 -18.03 -22.12
CA MET A 112 -17.39 -19.26 -21.36
C MET A 112 -17.78 -18.90 -19.92
N PHE A 113 -18.56 -19.74 -19.25
CA PHE A 113 -18.96 -19.54 -17.85
C PHE A 113 -19.66 -18.19 -17.58
N ASN A 114 -20.42 -17.69 -18.56
CA ASN A 114 -21.08 -16.37 -18.51
C ASN A 114 -20.11 -15.17 -18.45
N LEU A 115 -18.82 -15.40 -18.73
CA LEU A 115 -17.81 -14.36 -18.93
C LEU A 115 -17.72 -13.98 -20.40
N ARG A 116 -17.49 -12.68 -20.64
CA ARG A 116 -17.17 -12.10 -21.94
C ARG A 116 -15.75 -12.49 -22.33
N MET A 117 -15.47 -12.39 -23.63
CA MET A 117 -14.11 -12.59 -24.15
C MET A 117 -13.13 -11.57 -23.56
N GLN A 118 -13.61 -10.35 -23.36
CA GLN A 118 -12.87 -9.23 -22.76
C GLN A 118 -12.40 -9.56 -21.34
N ASP A 119 -13.24 -10.13 -20.48
CA ASP A 119 -12.89 -10.44 -19.08
C ASP A 119 -11.69 -11.43 -19.00
N PHE A 120 -11.59 -12.37 -19.95
CA PHE A 120 -10.41 -13.23 -20.06
C PHE A 120 -9.17 -12.48 -20.53
N GLY A 121 -9.33 -11.49 -21.42
CA GLY A 121 -8.26 -10.62 -21.87
C GLY A 121 -7.71 -9.77 -20.72
N GLU A 122 -8.59 -9.12 -19.97
CA GLU A 122 -8.27 -8.38 -18.74
C GLU A 122 -7.52 -9.25 -17.75
N LEU A 123 -8.00 -10.47 -17.46
CA LEU A 123 -7.33 -11.42 -16.59
C LEU A 123 -5.89 -11.73 -17.06
N ILE A 124 -5.67 -11.91 -18.36
CA ILE A 124 -4.34 -12.17 -18.92
C ILE A 124 -3.43 -10.96 -18.76
N VAL A 125 -3.92 -9.75 -19.07
CA VAL A 125 -3.14 -8.50 -18.95
C VAL A 125 -2.76 -8.26 -17.49
N SER A 126 -3.75 -8.27 -16.58
CA SER A 126 -3.54 -8.05 -15.14
C SER A 126 -2.63 -9.11 -14.53
N SER A 127 -2.79 -10.38 -14.88
CA SER A 127 -1.91 -11.46 -14.40
C SER A 127 -0.48 -11.33 -14.94
N SER A 128 -0.31 -10.92 -16.19
CA SER A 128 1.01 -10.77 -16.82
C SER A 128 1.80 -9.63 -16.16
N ILE A 129 1.14 -8.49 -15.94
CA ILE A 129 1.76 -7.32 -15.33
C ILE A 129 1.99 -7.54 -13.84
N GLY A 130 1.02 -8.14 -13.14
CA GLY A 130 1.18 -8.59 -11.76
C GLY A 130 2.39 -9.53 -11.60
N LEU A 131 2.54 -10.52 -12.49
CA LEU A 131 3.70 -11.42 -12.47
C LEU A 131 5.02 -10.70 -12.73
N PHE A 132 5.05 -9.77 -13.70
CA PHE A 132 6.22 -8.93 -13.97
C PHE A 132 6.69 -8.18 -12.71
N PHE A 133 5.76 -7.50 -12.02
CA PHE A 133 6.09 -6.78 -10.79
C PHE A 133 6.44 -7.72 -9.63
N LEU A 134 5.80 -8.89 -9.50
CA LEU A 134 6.17 -9.89 -8.50
C LEU A 134 7.59 -10.42 -8.71
N ILE A 135 8.04 -10.59 -9.96
CA ILE A 135 9.43 -10.94 -10.28
C ILE A 135 10.36 -9.79 -9.90
N LEU A 136 10.01 -8.55 -10.23
CA LEU A 136 10.78 -7.36 -9.87
C LEU A 136 10.93 -7.20 -8.34
N ILE A 137 9.83 -7.38 -7.60
CA ILE A 137 9.81 -7.37 -6.13
C ILE A 137 10.61 -8.55 -5.58
N GLY A 138 10.45 -9.75 -6.14
CA GLY A 138 11.14 -10.96 -5.69
C GLY A 138 12.65 -10.88 -5.88
N THR A 139 13.11 -10.25 -6.96
CA THR A 139 14.54 -10.02 -7.22
C THR A 139 15.10 -8.95 -6.27
N SER A 140 14.44 -7.81 -6.10
CA SER A 140 14.87 -6.76 -5.17
C SER A 140 14.80 -7.18 -3.70
N TYR A 141 13.86 -8.06 -3.35
CA TYR A 141 13.72 -8.64 -2.02
C TYR A 141 14.97 -9.41 -1.58
N LYS A 142 15.67 -10.09 -2.49
CA LYS A 142 16.91 -10.85 -2.17
C LYS A 142 18.02 -9.93 -1.64
N PHE A 143 18.08 -8.69 -2.11
CA PHE A 143 19.09 -7.70 -1.73
C PHE A 143 18.64 -6.76 -0.61
N SER A 144 17.44 -6.96 -0.06
CA SER A 144 16.85 -6.06 0.92
C SER A 144 17.20 -6.42 2.36
N ASP A 145 17.19 -5.43 3.25
CA ASP A 145 17.41 -5.65 4.68
C ASP A 145 16.23 -6.40 5.34
N ARG A 146 16.40 -6.85 6.60
CA ARG A 146 15.39 -7.64 7.32
C ARG A 146 14.05 -6.92 7.48
N LEU A 147 14.06 -5.61 7.71
CA LEU A 147 12.84 -4.83 7.91
C LEU A 147 12.13 -4.61 6.57
N SER A 148 12.84 -4.19 5.54
CA SER A 148 12.27 -4.05 4.19
C SER A 148 11.67 -5.35 3.66
N ARG A 149 12.31 -6.50 3.93
CA ARG A 149 11.75 -7.82 3.64
C ARG A 149 10.47 -8.11 4.44
N LYS A 150 10.46 -7.78 5.74
CA LYS A 150 9.26 -7.97 6.57
C LYS A 150 8.10 -7.12 6.06
N SER A 151 8.36 -5.86 5.72
CA SER A 151 7.37 -4.96 5.12
C SER A 151 6.83 -5.52 3.81
N SER A 152 7.71 -5.99 2.93
CA SER A 152 7.34 -6.58 1.65
C SER A 152 6.43 -7.81 1.82
N LYS A 153 6.65 -8.67 2.82
CA LYS A 153 5.74 -9.79 3.10
C LYS A 153 4.32 -9.35 3.45
N TYR A 154 4.18 -8.29 4.24
CA TYR A 154 2.85 -7.74 4.55
C TYR A 154 2.19 -7.14 3.32
N LEU A 155 2.96 -6.40 2.50
CA LEU A 155 2.48 -5.85 1.23
C LEU A 155 2.06 -6.95 0.24
N ILE A 156 2.78 -8.08 0.16
CA ILE A 156 2.32 -9.24 -0.64
C ILE A 156 0.97 -9.74 -0.14
N GLY A 157 0.80 -9.90 1.17
CA GLY A 157 -0.49 -10.32 1.74
C GLY A 157 -1.64 -9.36 1.39
N MET A 158 -1.36 -8.05 1.44
CA MET A 158 -2.35 -7.02 1.07
C MET A 158 -2.60 -6.98 -0.44
N LEU A 159 -1.58 -7.13 -1.28
CA LEU A 159 -1.72 -7.23 -2.73
C LEU A 159 -2.56 -8.45 -3.14
N LEU A 160 -2.35 -9.60 -2.49
CA LEU A 160 -3.17 -10.78 -2.71
C LEU A 160 -4.62 -10.56 -2.27
N SER A 161 -4.83 -9.78 -1.20
CA SER A 161 -6.17 -9.37 -0.79
C SER A 161 -6.81 -8.42 -1.79
N LEU A 162 -6.03 -7.53 -2.42
CA LEU A 162 -6.52 -6.62 -3.45
C LEU A 162 -6.92 -7.42 -4.70
N ALA A 163 -6.05 -8.30 -5.17
CA ALA A 163 -6.34 -9.21 -6.30
C ALA A 163 -7.50 -10.18 -6.03
N LEU A 164 -7.78 -10.50 -4.76
CA LEU A 164 -8.97 -11.28 -4.42
C LEU A 164 -10.24 -10.48 -4.76
N PHE A 165 -10.33 -9.20 -4.38
CA PHE A 165 -11.51 -8.39 -4.66
C PHE A 165 -11.56 -7.99 -6.15
N GLY A 166 -10.54 -7.31 -6.66
CA GLY A 166 -10.55 -6.76 -8.03
C GLY A 166 -10.19 -7.72 -9.16
N ILE A 167 -10.12 -9.01 -8.88
CA ILE A 167 -10.05 -10.03 -9.94
C ILE A 167 -10.98 -11.17 -9.61
N ALA A 168 -10.81 -11.82 -8.46
CA ALA A 168 -11.57 -13.04 -8.19
C ALA A 168 -13.04 -12.76 -7.84
N ILE A 169 -13.34 -11.75 -7.02
CA ILE A 169 -14.73 -11.37 -6.73
C ILE A 169 -15.37 -10.72 -7.95
N ASP A 170 -14.66 -9.86 -8.69
CA ASP A 170 -15.13 -9.32 -9.99
C ASP A 170 -15.55 -10.43 -10.96
N LEU A 171 -14.68 -11.39 -11.25
CA LEU A 171 -15.02 -12.50 -12.15
C LEU A 171 -16.26 -13.30 -11.68
N VAL A 172 -16.43 -13.46 -10.37
CA VAL A 172 -17.63 -14.09 -9.79
C VAL A 172 -18.84 -13.16 -9.96
N HIS A 173 -18.69 -11.86 -9.75
CA HIS A 173 -19.75 -10.88 -9.96
C HIS A 173 -20.24 -10.90 -11.40
N VAL A 174 -19.32 -10.84 -12.39
CA VAL A 174 -19.66 -10.93 -13.82
C VAL A 174 -20.34 -12.25 -14.15
N ALA A 175 -19.80 -13.39 -13.68
CA ALA A 175 -20.39 -14.70 -13.93
C ALA A 175 -21.82 -14.82 -13.37
N PHE A 176 -22.12 -14.11 -12.27
CA PHE A 176 -23.44 -14.12 -11.60
C PHE A 176 -24.28 -12.86 -11.87
N ARG A 177 -23.95 -12.05 -12.88
CA ARG A 177 -24.63 -10.77 -13.17
C ARG A 177 -26.15 -10.88 -13.36
N SER A 178 -26.62 -12.03 -13.84
CA SER A 178 -28.06 -12.31 -14.05
C SER A 178 -28.81 -12.72 -12.78
N PHE A 179 -28.12 -12.90 -11.65
CA PHE A 179 -28.72 -13.37 -10.40
C PHE A 179 -29.01 -12.22 -9.43
N PRO A 180 -30.01 -12.35 -8.54
CA PRO A 180 -30.36 -11.31 -7.56
C PRO A 180 -29.22 -10.91 -6.61
N MET A 181 -28.22 -11.79 -6.43
CA MET A 181 -27.06 -11.53 -5.57
C MET A 181 -26.01 -10.63 -6.24
N SER A 182 -26.12 -10.32 -7.53
CA SER A 182 -25.14 -9.52 -8.28
C SER A 182 -24.82 -8.19 -7.59
N SER A 183 -25.83 -7.47 -7.10
CA SER A 183 -25.62 -6.18 -6.42
C SER A 183 -24.83 -6.32 -5.11
N LEU A 184 -24.96 -7.44 -4.40
CA LEU A 184 -24.13 -7.69 -3.21
C LEU A 184 -22.69 -8.02 -3.61
N LEU A 185 -22.50 -8.73 -4.73
CA LEU A 185 -21.17 -9.08 -5.23
C LEU A 185 -20.42 -7.82 -5.70
N GLY A 186 -21.05 -6.92 -6.45
CA GLY A 186 -20.45 -5.63 -6.83
C GLY A 186 -20.11 -4.76 -5.62
N LEU A 187 -21.00 -4.70 -4.62
CA LEU A 187 -20.69 -4.00 -3.37
C LEU A 187 -19.49 -4.60 -2.61
N LEU A 188 -19.36 -5.93 -2.62
CA LEU A 188 -18.26 -6.64 -1.97
C LEU A 188 -16.94 -6.50 -2.73
N GLU A 189 -17.00 -6.47 -4.06
CA GLU A 189 -15.89 -6.22 -4.97
C GLU A 189 -15.31 -4.83 -4.71
N ASP A 190 -15.99 -3.77 -5.14
CA ASP A 190 -15.49 -2.40 -5.06
C ASP A 190 -15.26 -1.95 -3.60
N GLY A 191 -16.18 -2.32 -2.70
CA GLY A 191 -16.08 -2.00 -1.28
C GLY A 191 -14.90 -2.71 -0.60
N GLY A 192 -14.61 -3.94 -1.03
CA GLY A 192 -13.48 -4.72 -0.57
C GLY A 192 -12.15 -4.12 -1.02
N GLU A 193 -12.05 -3.74 -2.30
CA GLU A 193 -10.88 -3.04 -2.84
C GLU A 193 -10.58 -1.76 -2.08
N HIS A 194 -11.61 -0.91 -1.91
CA HIS A 194 -11.49 0.35 -1.19
C HIS A 194 -10.92 0.16 0.22
N GLY A 195 -11.46 -0.82 0.96
CA GLY A 195 -11.02 -1.14 2.31
C GLY A 195 -9.58 -1.67 2.35
N VAL A 196 -9.21 -2.56 1.42
CA VAL A 196 -7.83 -3.07 1.31
C VAL A 196 -6.86 -1.94 0.96
N MET A 197 -7.23 -1.06 0.03
CA MET A 197 -6.41 0.10 -0.35
C MET A 197 -6.18 1.04 0.83
N SER A 198 -7.20 1.28 1.66
CA SER A 198 -7.09 2.06 2.89
C SER A 198 -6.14 1.43 3.92
N VAL A 199 -6.14 0.10 4.03
CA VAL A 199 -5.20 -0.64 4.89
C VAL A 199 -3.76 -0.55 4.34
N ILE A 200 -3.57 -0.64 3.02
CA ILE A 200 -2.25 -0.48 2.39
C ILE A 200 -1.71 0.93 2.64
N ALA A 201 -2.51 1.97 2.37
CA ALA A 201 -2.14 3.36 2.60
C ALA A 201 -1.72 3.58 4.05
N TRP A 202 -2.54 3.12 5.00
CA TRP A 202 -2.19 3.15 6.42
C TRP A 202 -0.86 2.45 6.72
N PHE A 203 -0.67 1.24 6.23
CA PHE A 203 0.55 0.46 6.47
C PHE A 203 1.79 1.18 5.96
N VAL A 204 1.73 1.74 4.75
CA VAL A 204 2.83 2.50 4.16
C VAL A 204 3.15 3.76 4.97
N PHE A 205 2.13 4.48 5.45
CA PHE A 205 2.31 5.63 6.35
C PHE A 205 2.90 5.27 7.72
N LEU A 206 2.69 4.04 8.19
CA LEU A 206 3.25 3.53 9.44
C LEU A 206 4.75 3.17 9.31
N LEU A 207 5.24 2.84 8.11
CA LEU A 207 6.63 2.39 7.90
C LEU A 207 7.71 3.39 8.34
N PRO A 208 7.62 4.70 8.06
CA PRO A 208 8.59 5.68 8.55
C PRO A 208 8.70 5.71 10.08
N GLU A 209 7.58 5.61 10.80
CA GLU A 209 7.55 5.59 12.27
C GLU A 209 8.29 4.36 12.81
N ALA A 210 8.06 3.19 12.19
CA ALA A 210 8.75 1.95 12.54
C ALA A 210 10.27 2.03 12.28
N LEU A 211 10.68 2.66 11.18
CA LEU A 211 12.09 2.86 10.81
C LEU A 211 12.81 3.82 11.78
N GLN A 212 12.16 4.93 12.17
CA GLN A 212 12.73 5.92 13.10
C GLN A 212 12.91 5.36 14.52
N SER A 213 11.96 4.54 15.01
CA SER A 213 12.06 3.92 16.34
C SER A 213 13.31 3.05 16.50
N LYS A 214 13.78 2.41 15.43
CA LYS A 214 14.99 1.58 15.44
C LYS A 214 16.28 2.40 15.51
N ASN A 215 16.30 3.55 14.81
CA ASN A 215 17.48 4.43 14.78
C ASN A 215 17.68 5.19 16.11
N SER A 216 16.62 5.44 16.87
CA SER A 216 16.71 6.11 18.18
C SER A 216 17.19 5.21 19.33
N VAL A 217 17.10 3.87 19.19
CA VAL A 217 17.56 2.90 20.20
C VAL A 217 19.07 2.63 20.12
N PHE A 218 19.72 2.99 19.00
CA PHE A 218 21.18 3.00 18.89
C PHE A 218 21.66 4.43 18.63
N PRO A 219 21.82 5.26 19.68
CA PRO A 219 22.58 6.49 19.51
C PRO A 219 23.98 6.07 19.07
N SER A 220 24.40 6.51 17.89
CA SER A 220 25.80 6.45 17.52
C SER A 220 26.59 7.09 18.65
N MET A 221 27.48 6.30 19.25
CA MET A 221 28.42 6.78 20.24
C MET A 221 29.27 7.85 19.56
N SER A 222 28.90 9.10 19.77
CA SER A 222 29.68 10.27 19.39
C SER A 222 30.99 10.18 20.16
N TRP A 223 32.05 9.76 19.48
CA TRP A 223 33.40 9.99 19.95
C TRP A 223 33.64 11.50 19.94
N LYS A 224 33.28 12.17 21.04
CA LYS A 224 33.91 13.44 21.37
C LYS A 224 35.33 13.12 21.78
N ASP A 225 36.21 13.34 20.82
CA ASP A 225 37.63 13.54 20.99
C ASP A 225 37.87 14.46 22.22
N HIS A 226 38.32 13.89 23.32
CA HIS A 226 38.93 14.66 24.41
C HIS A 226 40.42 14.70 24.12
N SER A 227 40.75 15.55 23.15
CA SER A 227 42.11 16.04 22.97
C SER A 227 42.52 16.84 24.21
N HIS A 228 43.61 16.39 24.83
CA HIS A 228 44.63 17.19 25.49
C HIS A 228 44.18 18.39 26.34
N GLU A 229 43.70 18.17 27.57
CA GLU A 229 43.76 19.24 28.59
C GLU A 229 43.95 18.81 30.06
N ASP A 230 44.32 17.56 30.35
CA ASP A 230 44.50 17.09 31.76
C ASP A 230 45.96 16.80 32.17
N LEU A 231 46.94 17.54 31.63
CA LEU A 231 48.36 17.42 32.02
C LEU A 231 48.89 18.52 32.96
N LYS A 232 48.01 19.32 33.57
CA LYS A 232 48.48 20.39 34.49
C LYS A 232 47.57 20.59 35.72
N SER A 233 47.55 19.65 36.65
CA SER A 233 47.29 19.95 38.09
C SER A 233 47.36 18.71 38.99
N GLY A 234 48.55 18.12 39.17
CA GLY A 234 48.64 16.94 40.04
C GLY A 234 50.01 16.51 40.54
N ILE A 235 51.03 17.39 40.58
CA ILE A 235 52.30 17.07 41.26
C ILE A 235 52.17 17.48 42.73
N LYS A 236 51.71 16.53 43.55
CA LYS A 236 51.78 16.62 45.02
C LYS A 236 53.23 16.39 45.45
N ARG A 237 53.90 17.43 45.95
CA ARG A 237 55.21 17.32 46.62
C ARG A 237 55.05 16.52 47.92
N ILE A 238 55.93 15.53 48.11
CA ILE A 238 56.14 14.79 49.36
C ILE A 238 56.93 15.70 50.32
N PRO A 239 56.54 15.87 51.61
CA PRO A 239 57.35 16.61 52.57
C PRO A 239 58.46 15.70 53.15
N GLU A 240 59.72 16.09 52.93
CA GLU A 240 60.89 15.60 53.67
C GLU A 240 60.87 16.17 55.10
N SER A 241 60.32 15.43 56.07
CA SER A 241 60.59 15.73 57.50
C SER A 241 60.39 14.56 58.47
N GLN A 242 60.54 13.31 58.04
CA GLN A 242 60.74 12.18 58.96
C GLN A 242 61.97 11.37 58.61
N LYS A 243 63.13 11.91 59.00
CA LYS A 243 64.33 11.17 59.35
C LYS A 243 64.66 11.54 60.80
N GLN A 244 64.94 10.52 61.62
CA GLN A 244 65.47 10.54 63.01
C GLN A 244 64.44 10.52 64.16
N SER A 245 64.03 9.33 64.59
CA SER A 245 64.40 8.71 65.89
C SER A 245 63.70 7.36 66.04
#